data_AF-A0A958XBS2-F1
#
_entry.id   AF-A0A958XBS2-F1
#
_cell.length_a   1.000
_cell.length_b   1.000
_cell.length_c   1.000
_cell.angle_alpha   90.00
_cell.angle_beta   90.00
_cell.angle_gamma   90.00
#
_symmetry.space_group_name_H-M   'P 1'
#
loop_
_entity.id
_entity.type
_entity.pdbx_description
1 polymer ?
#
loop_
_entity_poly.entity_id
_entity_poly.type
_entity_poly.pdbx_seq_one_letter_code
_entity_poly.pdbx_strand_id
1 'polypeptide(L)'
;VYDEDQCIVRNTWNFTRFYHHESCGQCSPCREGTGWMEHVLWRLENGQGKMSDIDLLADVAKKIEGNTICPLGDAAAWPVNSAIRHFREEFEWHVREPKTCMERNYGLVKEPEMYVQG
;
A
#
# COMPACT_ATOMS: atom_id res chain seq x y z
N VAL A 1 13.20 9.86 -4.74
CA VAL A 1 13.62 8.77 -5.67
C VAL A 1 13.79 7.54 -4.81
N TYR A 2 13.17 6.43 -5.20
CA TYR A 2 13.33 5.13 -4.54
C TYR A 2 14.16 4.23 -5.46
N ASP A 3 15.01 3.41 -4.88
CA ASP A 3 15.72 2.30 -5.53
C ASP A 3 15.05 0.96 -5.19
N GLU A 4 15.58 -0.13 -5.74
CA GLU A 4 15.09 -1.50 -5.60
C GLU A 4 15.22 -2.03 -4.17
N ASP A 5 16.00 -1.35 -3.32
CA ASP A 5 16.18 -1.68 -1.91
C ASP A 5 14.99 -1.24 -1.06
N GLN A 6 14.00 -0.53 -1.61
CA GLN A 6 12.84 -0.03 -0.86
C GLN A 6 11.62 -0.94 -1.01
N CYS A 7 10.77 -0.94 0.02
CA CYS A 7 9.48 -1.62 -0.01
C CYS A 7 8.35 -0.64 -0.33
N ILE A 8 7.64 -0.87 -1.43
CA ILE A 8 6.52 -0.06 -1.89
C ILE A 8 5.30 -0.24 -0.98
N VAL A 9 5.07 -1.44 -0.43
CA VAL A 9 3.97 -1.68 0.52
C VAL A 9 4.17 -0.85 1.78
N ARG A 10 5.36 -0.91 2.39
CA ARG A 10 5.75 -0.09 3.54
C ARG A 10 5.65 1.41 3.25
N ASN A 11 6.11 1.85 2.09
CA ASN A 11 6.04 3.25 1.72
C ASN A 11 4.60 3.75 1.56
N THR A 12 3.74 2.94 0.93
CA THR A 12 2.31 3.22 0.79
C THR A 12 1.62 3.24 2.15
N TRP A 13 2.01 2.34 3.06
CA TRP A 13 1.54 2.35 4.44
C TRP A 13 1.92 3.67 5.16
N ASN A 14 3.15 4.15 5.00
CA ASN A 14 3.57 5.43 5.58
C ASN A 14 2.72 6.61 5.10
N PHE A 15 2.39 6.66 3.80
CA PHE A 15 1.51 7.70 3.27
C PHE A 15 0.09 7.61 3.82
N THR A 16 -0.50 6.42 3.84
CA THR A 16 -1.87 6.24 4.34
C THR A 16 -1.97 6.53 5.83
N ARG A 17 -0.96 6.16 6.62
CA ARG A 17 -0.84 6.53 8.04
C ARG A 17 -0.80 8.05 8.23
N PHE A 18 -0.03 8.78 7.41
CA PHE A 18 0.00 10.24 7.44
C PHE A 18 -1.38 10.83 7.13
N TYR A 19 -2.01 10.43 6.04
CA TYR A 19 -3.32 10.98 5.65
C TYR A 19 -4.44 10.61 6.61
N HIS A 20 -4.39 9.44 7.24
CA HIS A 20 -5.32 9.09 8.29
C HIS A 20 -5.11 9.97 9.53
N HIS A 21 -3.85 10.21 9.94
CA HIS A 21 -3.53 11.07 11.06
C HIS A 21 -3.95 12.54 10.84
N GLU A 22 -3.76 13.05 9.63
CA GLU A 22 -4.06 14.43 9.25
C GLU A 22 -5.52 14.62 8.77
N SER A 23 -6.32 13.56 8.75
CA SER A 23 -7.73 13.66 8.37
C SER A 23 -8.50 14.53 9.37
N CYS A 24 -9.12 15.60 8.88
CA CYS A 24 -9.95 16.47 9.72
C CYS A 24 -11.28 15.81 10.16
N GLY A 25 -11.62 14.65 9.58
CA GLY A 25 -12.78 13.86 9.96
C GLY A 25 -14.15 14.35 9.46
N GLN A 26 -14.23 15.39 8.63
CA GLN A 26 -15.52 15.99 8.24
C GLN A 26 -16.36 15.12 7.29
N CYS A 27 -15.75 14.46 6.30
CA CYS A 27 -16.45 13.58 5.38
C CYS A 27 -16.19 12.11 5.73
N SER A 28 -17.26 11.32 5.82
CA SER A 28 -17.18 9.88 6.13
C SER A 28 -16.26 9.09 5.20
N PRO A 29 -16.28 9.25 3.86
CA PRO A 29 -15.36 8.49 3.00
C PRO A 29 -13.89 8.74 3.34
N CYS A 30 -13.48 9.98 3.62
CA CYS A 30 -12.11 10.27 4.03
C CYS A 30 -11.80 9.75 5.44
N ARG A 31 -12.67 10.03 6.42
CA ARG A 31 -12.46 9.66 7.84
C ARG A 31 -12.32 8.15 8.02
N GLU A 32 -13.26 7.39 7.47
CA GLU A 32 -13.26 5.93 7.62
C GLU A 32 -12.30 5.28 6.61
N GLY A 33 -12.29 5.77 5.36
CA GLY A 33 -11.53 5.16 4.28
C GLY A 33 -10.01 5.24 4.48
N THR A 34 -9.49 6.37 4.97
CA THR A 34 -8.05 6.48 5.27
C THR A 34 -7.60 5.52 6.37
N GLY A 35 -8.40 5.37 7.43
CA GLY A 35 -8.13 4.40 8.49
C GLY A 35 -8.21 2.94 8.01
N TRP A 36 -9.17 2.63 7.14
CA TRP A 36 -9.25 1.30 6.51
C TRP A 36 -8.01 1.01 5.65
N MET A 37 -7.59 1.95 4.80
CA MET A 37 -6.40 1.76 3.98
C MET A 37 -5.13 1.57 4.83
N GLU A 38 -4.93 2.37 5.87
CA GLU A 38 -3.80 2.21 6.79
C GLU A 38 -3.81 0.82 7.42
N HIS A 39 -4.94 0.37 7.96
CA HIS A 39 -5.01 -0.91 8.64
C HIS A 39 -4.75 -2.10 7.70
N VAL A 40 -5.27 -2.04 6.47
CA VAL A 40 -5.06 -3.09 5.48
C VAL A 40 -3.58 -3.15 5.03
N LEU A 41 -2.96 -1.99 4.79
CA LEU A 41 -1.54 -1.92 4.45
C LEU A 41 -0.65 -2.39 5.60
N TRP A 42 -1.00 -2.06 6.84
CA TRP A 42 -0.32 -2.61 8.02
C TRP A 42 -0.36 -4.14 8.05
N ARG A 43 -1.51 -4.76 7.75
CA ARG A 43 -1.60 -6.22 7.68
C ARG A 43 -0.69 -6.80 6.60
N LEU A 44 -0.70 -6.22 5.39
CA LEU A 44 0.16 -6.66 4.29
C LEU A 44 1.65 -6.57 4.68
N GLU A 45 2.06 -5.45 5.28
CA GLU A 45 3.44 -5.23 5.72
C GLU A 45 3.88 -6.19 6.83
N ASN A 46 2.94 -6.65 7.67
CA ASN A 46 3.23 -7.53 8.81
C ASN A 46 2.91 -9.01 8.52
N GLY A 47 2.93 -9.42 7.24
CA GLY A 47 2.73 -10.83 6.85
C GLY A 47 1.33 -11.40 7.18
N GLN A 48 0.35 -10.54 7.39
CA GLN A 48 -1.03 -10.89 7.80
C GLN A 48 -2.05 -10.58 6.70
N GLY A 49 -1.59 -10.11 5.54
CA GLY A 49 -2.44 -9.74 4.41
C GLY A 49 -3.02 -10.93 3.67
N LYS A 50 -4.12 -10.68 2.95
CA LYS A 50 -4.78 -11.64 2.06
C LYS A 50 -4.81 -11.11 0.64
N MET A 51 -4.99 -11.98 -0.35
CA MET A 51 -5.10 -11.54 -1.75
C MET A 51 -6.28 -10.57 -1.94
N SER A 52 -7.38 -10.80 -1.23
CA SER A 52 -8.56 -9.92 -1.21
C SER A 52 -8.27 -8.53 -0.62
N ASP A 53 -7.20 -8.36 0.17
CA ASP A 53 -6.85 -7.07 0.75
C ASP A 53 -6.36 -6.09 -0.33
N ILE A 54 -5.72 -6.59 -1.39
CA ILE A 54 -5.25 -5.77 -2.51
C ILE A 54 -6.44 -5.18 -3.27
N ASP A 55 -7.46 -6.00 -3.53
CA ASP A 55 -8.68 -5.55 -4.19
C ASP A 55 -9.50 -4.62 -3.29
N LEU A 56 -9.52 -4.90 -1.98
CA LEU A 56 -10.16 -4.03 -0.98
C LEU A 56 -9.52 -2.65 -0.94
N LEU A 57 -8.18 -2.55 -0.99
CA LEU A 57 -7.49 -1.26 -1.03
C LEU A 57 -7.91 -0.42 -2.24
N ALA A 58 -7.98 -1.03 -3.43
CA ALA A 58 -8.42 -0.34 -4.64
C ALA A 58 -9.89 0.11 -4.57
N ASP A 59 -10.77 -0.73 -4.00
CA ASP A 59 -12.18 -0.40 -3.80
C ASP A 59 -12.37 0.76 -2.81
N VAL A 60 -11.65 0.74 -1.68
CA VAL A 60 -11.70 1.83 -0.70
C VAL A 60 -11.16 3.12 -1.30
N ALA A 61 -10.01 3.10 -1.97
CA ALA A 61 -9.43 4.28 -2.62
C ALA A 61 -10.41 4.90 -3.64
N LYS A 62 -11.07 4.07 -4.46
CA LYS A 62 -12.09 4.53 -5.42
C LYS A 62 -13.32 5.15 -4.75
N LYS A 63 -13.72 4.67 -3.58
CA LYS A 63 -14.84 5.25 -2.80
C LYS A 63 -14.48 6.58 -2.13
N ILE A 64 -13.21 6.86 -1.91
CA ILE A 64 -12.73 8.15 -1.42
C ILE A 64 -12.66 9.15 -2.58
N GLU A 65 -12.04 8.74 -3.69
CA GLU A 65 -11.78 9.60 -4.84
C GLU A 65 -13.07 10.25 -5.37
N GLY A 66 -13.07 11.58 -5.48
CA GLY A 66 -14.18 12.39 -5.98
C GLY A 66 -15.42 12.44 -5.07
N ASN A 67 -15.37 11.80 -3.90
CA ASN A 67 -16.50 11.68 -2.97
C ASN A 67 -16.26 12.41 -1.63
N THR A 68 -15.31 13.35 -1.60
CA THR A 68 -14.91 14.07 -0.38
C THR A 68 -15.11 15.58 -0.51
N ILE A 69 -15.11 16.28 0.62
CA ILE A 69 -15.36 17.73 0.68
C ILE A 69 -14.12 18.53 0.23
N CYS A 70 -12.92 18.01 0.47
CA CYS A 70 -11.67 18.70 0.16
C CYS A 70 -10.66 17.77 -0.53
N PRO A 71 -9.61 18.33 -1.18
CA PRO A 71 -8.66 17.54 -1.97
C PRO A 71 -7.79 16.55 -1.18
N LEU A 72 -7.81 16.60 0.16
CA LEU A 72 -7.07 15.64 1.00
C LEU A 72 -7.51 14.21 0.73
N GLY A 73 -8.81 13.97 0.50
CA GLY A 73 -9.33 12.65 0.19
C GLY A 73 -8.71 12.06 -1.07
N ASP A 74 -8.71 12.81 -2.16
CA ASP A 74 -8.10 12.40 -3.43
C ASP A 74 -6.59 12.19 -3.28
N ALA A 75 -5.92 13.10 -2.55
CA ALA A 75 -4.50 13.01 -2.25
C ALA A 75 -4.14 11.75 -1.43
N ALA A 76 -5.05 11.27 -0.59
CA ALA A 76 -4.89 10.02 0.16
C ALA A 76 -5.15 8.77 -0.71
N ALA A 77 -6.08 8.83 -1.66
CA ALA A 77 -6.48 7.70 -2.50
C ALA A 77 -5.50 7.42 -3.65
N TRP A 78 -5.00 8.45 -4.33
CA TRP A 78 -4.17 8.28 -5.53
C TRP A 78 -2.85 7.52 -5.30
N PRO A 79 -2.10 7.72 -4.20
CA PRO A 79 -0.89 6.94 -3.94
C PRO A 79 -1.18 5.43 -3.84
N VAL A 80 -2.29 5.03 -3.21
CA VAL A 80 -2.68 3.62 -3.09
C VAL A 80 -3.03 3.03 -4.45
N ASN A 81 -3.85 3.73 -5.24
CA ASN A 81 -4.21 3.32 -6.60
C ASN A 81 -2.97 3.17 -7.50
N SER A 82 -2.06 4.15 -7.44
CA SER A 82 -0.81 4.13 -8.21
C SER A 82 0.10 2.97 -7.79
N ALA A 83 0.30 2.78 -6.48
CA ALA A 83 1.13 1.71 -5.94
C ALA A 83 0.63 0.33 -6.38
N ILE A 84 -0.67 0.07 -6.25
CA ILE A 84 -1.26 -1.20 -6.70
C ILE A 84 -1.14 -1.36 -8.21
N ARG A 85 -1.40 -0.31 -9.00
CA ARG A 85 -1.34 -0.40 -10.47
C ARG A 85 0.05 -0.77 -10.98
N HIS A 86 1.09 -0.20 -10.39
CA HIS A 86 2.46 -0.33 -10.90
C HIS A 86 3.29 -1.40 -10.19
N PHE A 87 2.94 -1.74 -8.94
CA PHE A 87 3.71 -2.63 -8.09
C PHE A 87 2.87 -3.77 -7.49
N ARG A 88 1.76 -4.16 -8.13
CA ARG A 88 0.88 -5.25 -7.67
C ARG A 88 1.66 -6.51 -7.29
N GLU A 89 2.68 -6.86 -8.06
CA GLU A 89 3.50 -8.06 -7.81
C GLU A 89 4.11 -8.08 -6.40
N GLU A 90 4.56 -6.93 -5.91
CA GLU A 90 5.10 -6.77 -4.56
C GLU A 90 4.00 -6.95 -3.50
N PHE A 91 2.82 -6.38 -3.70
CA PHE A 91 1.68 -6.59 -2.79
C PHE A 91 1.29 -8.07 -2.71
N GLU A 92 1.26 -8.77 -3.84
CA GLU A 92 0.99 -10.20 -3.87
C GLU A 92 2.10 -11.02 -3.21
N TRP A 93 3.36 -10.57 -3.32
CA TRP A 93 4.49 -11.20 -2.63
C TRP A 93 4.37 -11.09 -1.11
N HIS A 94 3.94 -9.95 -0.57
CA HIS A 94 3.64 -9.80 0.87
C HIS A 94 2.58 -10.81 1.38
N VAL A 95 1.69 -11.26 0.50
CA VAL A 95 0.67 -12.29 0.81
C VAL A 95 1.23 -13.71 0.67
N ARG A 96 2.00 -13.98 -0.39
CA ARG A 96 2.54 -15.32 -0.70
C ARG A 96 3.70 -15.71 0.22
N GLU A 97 4.52 -14.74 0.62
CA GLU A 97 5.74 -14.94 1.40
C GLU A 97 5.69 -14.16 2.74
N PRO A 98 4.71 -14.46 3.62
CA PRO A 98 4.39 -13.62 4.78
C PRO A 98 5.52 -13.52 5.81
N LYS A 99 6.44 -14.50 5.86
CA LYS A 99 7.63 -14.44 6.73
C LYS A 99 8.72 -13.58 6.10
N THR A 100 9.04 -13.86 4.83
CA THR A 100 10.12 -13.20 4.10
C THR A 100 9.85 -11.70 3.92
N CYS A 101 8.60 -11.28 3.74
CA CYS A 101 8.24 -9.87 3.58
C CYS A 101 8.48 -9.00 4.82
N MET A 102 8.59 -9.62 6.00
CA MET A 102 8.95 -8.92 7.24
C MET A 102 10.47 -8.77 7.42
N GLU A 103 11.26 -9.54 6.68
CA GLU A 103 12.72 -9.63 6.84
C GLU A 103 13.49 -9.00 5.68
N ARG A 104 12.92 -8.98 4.48
CA ARG A 104 13.56 -8.47 3.25
C ARG A 104 12.56 -7.65 2.42
N ASN A 105 13.09 -6.84 1.51
CA ASN A 105 12.29 -6.06 0.57
C ASN A 105 12.21 -6.78 -0.78
N TYR A 106 11.09 -6.62 -1.47
CA TYR A 106 10.79 -7.39 -2.69
C TYR A 106 11.83 -7.23 -3.80
N GLY A 107 12.31 -6.01 -4.07
CA GLY A 107 13.32 -5.77 -5.12
C GLY A 107 14.61 -6.55 -4.90
N LEU A 108 15.07 -6.69 -3.65
CA LEU A 108 16.24 -7.48 -3.27
C LEU A 108 16.06 -9.00 -3.44
N VAL A 109 14.82 -9.48 -3.50
CA VAL A 109 14.49 -10.91 -3.67
C VAL A 109 14.23 -11.23 -5.14
N LYS A 110 13.98 -10.23 -5.99
CA LYS A 110 13.78 -10.39 -7.44
C LYS A 110 15.10 -10.57 -8.22
N GLU A 111 16.21 -10.06 -7.69
CA GLU A 111 17.53 -10.08 -8.35
C GLU A 111 18.50 -11.28 -8.11
N PRO A 112 18.16 -12.42 -7.47
CA PRO A 112 19.16 -13.47 -7.24
C PRO A 112 19.68 -14.16 -8.52
N GLU A 113 18.99 -14.02 -9.66
CA GLU A 113 19.31 -14.79 -10.88
C GLU A 113 20.18 -14.04 -11.91
N MET A 114 20.45 -12.74 -11.73
CA MET A 114 21.20 -11.96 -12.74
C MET A 114 22.73 -11.97 -12.56
N TYR A 115 23.25 -12.41 -11.40
CA TYR A 115 24.69 -12.42 -11.09
C TYR A 115 25.35 -13.80 -11.03
N VAL A 116 24.63 -14.89 -11.34
CA VAL A 116 25.17 -16.27 -11.30
C VAL A 116 25.58 -16.80 -12.69
N GLN A 117 25.57 -15.95 -13.71
CA GLN A 117 26.14 -16.24 -15.03
C GLN A 117 27.24 -15.23 -15.36
N GLY A 118 28.44 -15.49 -14.81
CA GLY A 118 29.69 -14.82 -15.14
C GLY A 118 30.87 -15.71 -14.77
#